data_AF-A0A1G9NLU9-F1
#
_entry.id   AF-A0A1G9NLU9-F1
#
_cell.length_a   1.000
_cell.length_b   1.000
_cell.length_c   1.000
_cell.angle_alpha   90.00
_cell.angle_beta   90.00
_cell.angle_gamma   90.00
#
_symmetry.space_group_name_H-M   'P 1'
#
loop_
_entity.id
_entity.type
_entity.pdbx_description
1 polymer ?
#
loop_
_entity_poly.entity_id
_entity_poly.type
_entity_poly.pdbx_seq_one_letter_code
_entity_poly.pdbx_strand_id
1 'polypeptide(L)'
;MLEHTTSDEESVFKDVMVAALNDDSGALKVSLEQLSAVMMGLALEKCEVALSALATPQFQAAAGLYGQQVGEKLMQKAFEKLN
;
A
#
# COMPACT_ATOMS: atom_id res chain seq x y z
N MET A 1 -6.11 -2.37 -9.02
CA MET A 1 -5.50 -2.66 -7.70
C MET A 1 -6.42 -2.24 -6.56
N LEU A 2 -6.85 -0.97 -6.48
CA LEU A 2 -7.71 -0.47 -5.38
C LEU A 2 -8.97 -1.31 -5.11
N GLU A 3 -9.66 -1.77 -6.15
CA GLU A 3 -10.86 -2.61 -6.03
C GLU A 3 -10.58 -4.05 -5.55
N HIS A 4 -9.31 -4.47 -5.60
CA HIS A 4 -8.88 -5.81 -5.17
C HIS A 4 -8.22 -5.80 -3.79
N THR A 5 -7.95 -4.63 -3.22
CA THR A 5 -7.33 -4.50 -1.89
C THR A 5 -8.31 -4.96 -0.81
N THR A 6 -7.94 -6.03 -0.12
CA THR A 6 -8.66 -6.65 1.00
C THR A 6 -8.37 -5.94 2.33
N SER A 7 -9.09 -6.33 3.39
CA SER A 7 -8.85 -5.81 4.74
C SER A 7 -7.48 -6.21 5.29
N ASP A 8 -6.98 -7.40 4.93
CA ASP A 8 -5.68 -7.89 5.39
C ASP A 8 -4.55 -7.09 4.73
N GLU A 9 -4.68 -6.82 3.43
CA GLU A 9 -3.75 -5.97 2.69
C GLU A 9 -3.82 -4.52 3.18
N GLU A 10 -5.02 -3.98 3.46
CA GLU A 10 -5.19 -2.68 4.12
C GLU A 10 -4.47 -2.63 5.49
N SER A 11 -4.33 -3.74 6.21
CA SER A 11 -3.59 -3.79 7.47
C SER A 11 -2.11 -3.46 7.26
N VAL A 12 -1.50 -3.99 6.21
CA VAL A 12 -0.09 -3.73 5.90
C VAL A 12 0.15 -2.24 5.60
N PHE A 13 -0.80 -1.59 4.91
CA PHE A 13 -0.75 -0.13 4.71
C PHE A 13 -0.84 0.63 6.04
N LYS A 14 -1.72 0.21 6.96
CA LYS A 14 -1.82 0.81 8.30
C LYS A 14 -0.51 0.66 9.07
N ASP A 15 0.14 -0.50 8.99
CA ASP A 15 1.40 -0.74 9.70
C ASP A 15 2.50 0.21 9.21
N VAL A 16 2.58 0.47 7.90
CA VAL A 16 3.47 1.51 7.33
C VAL A 16 3.15 2.89 7.90
N MET A 17 1.86 3.27 7.90
CA MET A 17 1.42 4.57 8.40
C MET A 17 1.71 4.75 9.90
N VAL A 18 1.43 3.74 10.72
CA VAL A 18 1.68 3.76 12.16
C VAL A 18 3.18 3.82 12.45
N ALA A 19 3.99 3.04 11.73
CA ALA A 19 5.45 3.09 11.87
C ALA A 19 6.00 4.47 11.49
N ALA A 20 5.52 5.05 10.39
CA ALA A 20 5.92 6.39 9.95
C ALA A 20 5.50 7.49 10.94
N LEU A 21 4.27 7.44 11.47
CA LEU A 21 3.78 8.43 12.45
C LEU A 21 4.52 8.36 13.79
N ASN A 22 5.06 7.19 14.15
CA ASN A 22 5.84 6.99 15.37
C ASN A 22 7.35 7.21 15.17
N ASP A 23 7.80 7.60 13.97
CA ASP A 23 9.22 7.68 13.59
C ASP A 23 10.01 6.36 13.87
N ASP A 24 9.33 5.21 13.84
CA ASP A 24 9.95 3.90 14.06
C ASP A 24 10.54 3.37 12.76
N SER A 25 11.79 3.74 12.50
CA SER A 25 12.53 3.30 11.31
C SER A 25 12.67 1.78 11.16
N GLY A 26 12.67 1.02 12.27
CA GLY A 26 12.77 -0.43 12.25
C GLY A 26 11.49 -1.08 11.77
N ALA A 27 10.36 -0.70 12.39
CA ALA A 27 9.03 -1.13 11.97
C ALA A 27 8.69 -0.62 10.56
N LEU A 28 9.14 0.58 10.20
CA LEU A 28 8.91 1.16 8.88
C LEU A 28 9.59 0.33 7.79
N LYS A 29 10.83 -0.11 8.00
CA LYS A 29 11.51 -0.97 7.03
C LYS A 29 10.76 -2.29 6.81
N VAL A 30 10.37 -2.97 7.90
CA VAL A 30 9.67 -4.26 7.83
C VAL A 30 8.32 -4.12 7.12
N SER A 31 7.55 -3.10 7.49
CA SER A 31 6.23 -2.85 6.90
C SER A 31 6.32 -2.45 5.42
N LEU A 32 7.36 -1.72 5.01
CA LEU A 32 7.61 -1.42 3.59
C LEU A 32 7.96 -2.67 2.77
N GLU A 33 8.74 -3.60 3.32
CA GLU A 33 9.05 -4.87 2.65
C GLU A 33 7.76 -5.70 2.44
N GLN A 34 6.89 -5.76 3.46
CA GLN A 34 5.59 -6.42 3.36
C GLN A 34 4.67 -5.72 2.36
N LEU A 35 4.63 -4.38 2.38
CA LEU A 35 3.84 -3.59 1.44
C LEU A 35 4.28 -3.86 0.00
N SER A 36 5.59 -3.98 -0.25
CA SER A 36 6.11 -4.29 -1.59
C SER A 36 5.59 -5.64 -2.09
N ALA A 37 5.55 -6.66 -1.24
CA ALA A 37 5.03 -7.98 -1.59
C ALA A 37 3.53 -7.93 -1.90
N VAL A 38 2.75 -7.21 -1.09
CA VAL A 38 1.31 -6.99 -1.33
C VAL A 38 1.08 -6.28 -2.67
N MET A 39 1.81 -5.20 -2.94
CA MET A 39 1.67 -4.44 -4.19
C MET A 39 2.04 -5.29 -5.40
N MET A 40 3.11 -6.09 -5.32
CA MET A 40 3.49 -7.02 -6.39
C MET A 40 2.43 -8.10 -6.61
N GLY A 41 1.93 -8.74 -5.54
CA GLY A 41 0.89 -9.76 -5.63
C GLY A 41 -0.39 -9.22 -6.27
N LEU A 42 -0.87 -8.07 -5.81
CA LEU A 42 -2.03 -7.40 -6.41
C LEU A 42 -1.83 -7.06 -7.88
N ALA A 43 -0.64 -6.56 -8.25
CA ALA A 43 -0.35 -6.20 -9.62
C ALA A 43 -0.30 -7.42 -10.55
N LEU A 44 0.44 -8.45 -10.15
CA LEU A 44 0.68 -9.64 -10.97
C LEU A 44 -0.56 -10.56 -11.03
N GLU A 45 -1.22 -10.78 -9.90
CA GLU A 45 -2.25 -11.81 -9.77
C GLU A 45 -3.67 -11.27 -9.93
N LYS A 46 -3.92 -10.02 -9.56
CA LYS A 46 -5.28 -9.43 -9.61
C LYS A 46 -5.46 -8.44 -10.76
N CYS A 47 -4.38 -7.82 -11.22
CA CYS A 47 -4.41 -6.86 -12.31
C CYS A 47 -3.70 -7.35 -13.58
N GLU A 48 -3.23 -8.60 -13.59
CA GLU A 48 -2.59 -9.25 -14.74
C GLU A 48 -1.43 -8.44 -15.34
N VAL A 49 -0.77 -7.63 -14.51
CA VAL A 49 0.39 -6.85 -14.92
C VAL A 49 1.55 -7.82 -15.18
N ALA A 50 2.17 -7.73 -16.35
CA ALA A 50 3.34 -8.53 -16.64
C ALA A 50 4.51 -8.17 -15.70
N LEU A 51 5.30 -9.17 -15.29
CA LEU A 51 6.45 -8.97 -14.41
C LEU A 51 7.43 -7.91 -14.93
N SER A 52 7.67 -7.88 -16.24
CA SER A 52 8.52 -6.87 -16.90
C SER A 52 7.96 -5.46 -16.81
N ALA A 53 6.63 -5.31 -16.69
CA ALA A 53 5.98 -4.02 -16.59
C ALA A 53 6.14 -3.37 -15.20
N LEU A 54 6.43 -4.15 -14.14
CA LEU A 54 6.61 -3.63 -12.79
C LEU A 54 7.78 -2.64 -12.67
N ALA A 55 8.81 -2.81 -13.50
CA ALA A 55 9.98 -1.93 -13.51
C ALA A 55 9.76 -0.66 -14.36
N THR A 56 8.61 -0.51 -15.01
CA THR A 56 8.36 0.64 -15.89
C THR A 56 8.05 1.89 -15.06
N PRO A 57 8.46 3.09 -15.53
CA PRO A 57 8.08 4.35 -14.88
C PRO A 57 6.57 4.55 -14.76
N GLN A 58 5.81 4.03 -15.74
CA GLN A 58 4.35 4.10 -15.76
C GLN A 58 3.75 3.30 -14.60
N PHE A 59 4.25 2.08 -14.37
CA PHE A 59 3.82 1.29 -13.23
C PHE A 59 4.22 1.93 -11.91
N GLN A 60 5.44 2.47 -11.79
CA GLN A 60 5.89 3.16 -10.57
C GLN A 60 4.99 4.36 -10.24
N ALA A 61 4.61 5.17 -11.24
CA ALA A 61 3.68 6.28 -11.07
C ALA A 61 2.29 5.79 -10.63
N ALA A 62 1.76 4.75 -11.27
CA ALA A 62 0.46 4.15 -10.92
C ALA A 62 0.47 3.53 -9.51
N ALA A 63 1.56 2.86 -9.13
CA ALA A 63 1.77 2.29 -7.82
C ALA A 63 1.82 3.36 -6.72
N GLY A 64 2.46 4.51 -7.00
CA GLY A 64 2.44 5.67 -6.12
C GLY A 64 1.04 6.25 -5.92
N LEU A 65 0.28 6.43 -7.00
CA LEU A 65 -1.12 6.88 -6.93
C LEU A 65 -2.01 5.90 -6.16
N TYR A 66 -1.83 4.60 -6.39
CA TYR A 66 -2.54 3.56 -5.64
C TYR A 66 -2.24 3.64 -4.14
N GLY A 67 -0.96 3.77 -3.76
CA GLY A 67 -0.58 3.91 -2.36
C GLY A 67 -1.16 5.16 -1.70
N GLN A 68 -1.16 6.29 -2.40
CA GLN A 68 -1.80 7.53 -1.94
C GLN A 68 -3.30 7.33 -1.69
N GLN A 69 -4.03 6.75 -2.65
CA GLN A 69 -5.47 6.53 -2.52
C GLN A 69 -5.85 5.60 -1.35
N VAL A 70 -5.06 4.55 -1.12
CA VAL A 70 -5.27 3.67 0.04
C VAL A 70 -4.97 4.41 1.34
N GLY A 71 -3.86 5.16 1.39
CA GLY A 71 -3.52 5.97 2.56
C GLY A 71 -4.59 7.01 2.91
N GLU A 72 -5.10 7.74 1.93
CA GLU A 72 -6.20 8.70 2.10
C GLU A 72 -7.46 8.03 2.65
N LYS A 73 -7.87 6.90 2.06
CA LYS A 73 -9.02 6.10 2.53
C LYS A 73 -8.84 5.68 4.00
N LEU A 74 -7.64 5.24 4.38
CA LEU A 74 -7.34 4.80 5.74
C LEU A 74 -7.34 5.96 6.74
N MET A 75 -6.74 7.10 6.38
CA MET A 75 -6.77 8.31 7.20
C MET A 75 -8.20 8.81 7.41
N GLN A 76 -9.01 8.85 6.35
CA GLN A 76 -10.41 9.25 6.45
C GLN A 76 -11.19 8.35 7.42
N LYS A 77 -11.08 7.03 7.26
CA LYS A 77 -11.69 6.05 8.20
C LYS A 77 -11.22 6.24 9.65
N ALA A 78 -9.97 6.66 9.86
CA ALA A 78 -9.44 6.93 11.19
C ALA A 78 -10.07 8.20 11.79
N PHE A 79 -10.14 9.30 11.04
CA PHE A 79 -10.76 10.54 11.48
C PHE A 79 -12.26 10.38 11.75
N GLU A 80 -12.98 9.60 10.95
CA GLU A 80 -14.40 9.30 11.16
C GLU A 80 -14.68 8.62 12.52
N LYS A 81 -13.69 7.92 13.10
CA LYS A 81 -13.82 7.26 14.41
C LYS A 81 -13.47 8.17 15.59
N LEU A 82 -12.88 9.34 15.33
CA LEU A 82 -12.53 10.32 16.36
C LEU A 82 -13.67 11.31 16.64
N ASN A 83 -14.67 11.34 15.75
CA ASN A 83 -15.91 12.12 15.88
C ASN A 83 -17.03 11.26 16.45
#